data_AF-A0A924SKU1-F1
#
_entry.id   AF-A0A924SKU1-F1
#
_cell.length_a   1.000
_cell.length_b   1.000
_cell.length_c   1.000
_cell.angle_alpha   90.00
_cell.angle_beta   90.00
_cell.angle_gamma   90.00
#
_symmetry.space_group_name_H-M   'P 1'
#
loop_
_entity.id
_entity.type
_entity.pdbx_description
1 polymer ?
#
loop_
_entity_poly.entity_id
_entity_poly.type
_entity_poly.pdbx_seq_one_letter_code
_entity_poly.pdbx_strand_id
1 'polypeptide(L)'
;MDPASGGPDAHPRHRLPAGTPCWVDDAAADLPAAHEFYGSMFGFTFTEIPKAGGSTTFATTGDPLGGLGPALNGSPTGWTTCFAVTSADDAAAYATGEGGAVLV
;
A
#
# COMPACT_ATOMS: atom_id res chain seq x y z
N MET A 1 1.79 24.43 19.35
CA MET A 1 0.96 23.23 19.21
C MET A 1 1.81 22.23 18.46
N ASP A 2 2.33 21.24 19.19
CA ASP A 2 3.43 20.38 18.77
C ASP A 2 2.94 19.31 17.76
N PRO A 3 3.52 19.20 16.55
CA PRO A 3 3.13 18.22 15.56
C PRO A 3 3.64 16.79 15.85
N ALA A 4 4.29 16.54 16.99
CA ALA A 4 4.89 15.25 17.34
C ALA A 4 3.95 14.25 18.06
N SER A 5 2.65 14.49 18.15
CA SER A 5 1.73 13.54 18.80
C SER A 5 1.22 12.45 17.84
N GLY A 6 2.14 11.60 17.38
CA GLY A 6 1.78 10.30 16.79
C GLY A 6 1.41 9.31 17.88
N GLY A 7 0.27 8.62 17.75
CA GLY A 7 -0.09 7.52 18.63
C GLY A 7 0.92 6.36 18.59
N PRO A 8 0.85 5.41 19.54
CA PRO A 8 1.87 4.38 19.77
C PRO A 8 2.10 3.39 18.61
N ASP A 9 1.35 3.51 17.51
CA ASP A 9 1.38 2.59 16.36
C ASP A 9 2.07 3.17 15.11
N ALA A 10 2.68 4.35 15.19
CA ALA A 10 3.37 4.95 14.04
C ALA A 10 4.84 4.51 13.98
N HIS A 11 5.16 3.57 13.07
CA HIS A 11 6.54 3.27 12.68
C HIS A 11 7.28 4.59 12.38
N PRO A 12 8.51 4.81 12.86
CA PRO A 12 9.30 5.99 12.52
C PRO A 12 9.55 6.00 11.01
N ARG A 13 8.68 6.68 10.26
CA ARG A 13 8.89 6.93 8.84
C ARG A 13 10.00 7.95 8.75
N HIS A 14 11.24 7.48 8.65
CA HIS A 14 12.27 8.28 8.00
C HIS A 14 11.64 8.80 6.71
N ARG A 15 11.58 10.13 6.51
CA ARG A 15 11.07 10.71 5.27
C ARG A 15 11.97 10.19 4.15
N LEU A 16 11.50 9.16 3.45
CA LEU A 16 12.20 8.61 2.31
C LEU A 16 12.33 9.71 1.26
N PRO A 17 13.48 9.85 0.59
CA PRO A 17 13.62 10.78 -0.52
C PRO A 17 12.52 10.54 -1.58
N ALA A 18 12.04 11.62 -2.20
CA ALA A 18 11.07 11.51 -3.28
C ALA A 18 11.59 10.61 -4.40
N GLY A 19 10.73 9.74 -4.94
CA GLY A 19 11.09 8.72 -5.94
C GLY A 19 11.63 7.41 -5.36
N THR A 20 11.74 7.27 -4.03
CA THR A 20 12.11 6.00 -3.39
C THR A 20 10.91 5.05 -3.38
N PRO A 21 11.02 3.78 -3.85
CA PRO A 21 9.99 2.77 -3.62
C PRO A 21 9.74 2.62 -2.12
N CYS A 22 8.49 2.73 -1.69
CA CYS A 22 8.17 2.78 -0.26
C CYS A 22 7.03 1.86 0.17
N TRP A 23 6.26 1.31 -0.76
CA TRP A 23 5.15 0.41 -0.46
C TRP A 23 4.80 -0.44 -1.67
N VAL A 24 4.18 -1.60 -1.42
CA VAL A 24 3.62 -2.47 -2.45
C VAL A 24 2.21 -2.86 -2.05
N ASP A 25 1.29 -2.83 -3.01
CA ASP A 25 -0.08 -3.31 -2.86
C ASP A 25 -0.36 -4.39 -3.89
N ASP A 26 -1.02 -5.47 -3.49
CA ASP A 26 -1.53 -6.48 -4.41
C ASP A 26 -3.07 -6.45 -4.46
N ALA A 27 -3.60 -6.29 -5.68
CA ALA A 27 -5.02 -6.31 -5.97
C ALA A 27 -5.43 -7.71 -6.41
N ALA A 28 -5.96 -8.50 -5.49
CA ALA A 28 -6.31 -9.90 -5.68
C ALA A 28 -7.72 -10.08 -6.24
N ALA A 29 -7.85 -10.84 -7.33
CA ALA A 29 -9.16 -11.25 -7.86
C ALA A 29 -9.90 -12.22 -6.92
N ASP A 30 -9.15 -13.04 -6.18
CA ASP A 30 -9.63 -13.93 -5.12
C ASP A 30 -8.79 -13.70 -3.87
N LEU A 31 -9.29 -12.86 -2.97
CA LEU A 31 -8.56 -12.43 -1.78
C LEU A 31 -8.29 -13.60 -0.80
N PRO A 32 -9.27 -14.47 -0.46
CA PRO A 32 -9.00 -15.66 0.35
C PRO A 32 -7.92 -16.59 -0.24
N ALA A 33 -7.96 -16.85 -1.55
CA ALA A 33 -6.94 -17.67 -2.20
C ALA A 33 -5.55 -17.01 -2.15
N ALA A 34 -5.48 -15.68 -2.28
CA ALA A 34 -4.23 -14.94 -2.15
C ALA A 34 -3.67 -14.99 -0.71
N HIS A 35 -4.52 -14.89 0.32
CA HIS A 35 -4.10 -15.09 1.72
C HIS A 35 -3.49 -16.48 1.94
N GLU A 36 -4.15 -17.53 1.45
CA GLU A 36 -3.64 -18.91 1.56
C GLU A 36 -2.30 -19.08 0.82
N PHE A 37 -2.23 -18.59 -0.41
CA PHE A 37 -1.04 -18.71 -1.25
C PHE A 37 0.16 -17.99 -0.64
N TYR A 38 0.03 -16.70 -0.31
CA TYR A 38 1.17 -15.93 0.23
C TYR A 38 1.48 -16.30 1.69
N GLY A 39 0.48 -16.70 2.47
CA GLY A 39 0.67 -17.26 3.80
C GLY A 39 1.51 -18.54 3.75
N SER A 40 1.21 -19.45 2.83
CA SER A 40 1.96 -20.71 2.69
C SER A 40 3.34 -20.53 2.04
N MET A 41 3.47 -19.67 1.04
CA MET A 41 4.71 -19.49 0.29
C MET A 41 5.75 -18.65 1.05
N PHE A 42 5.31 -17.58 1.71
CA PHE A 42 6.21 -16.60 2.33
C PHE A 42 6.09 -16.54 3.86
N GLY A 43 5.13 -17.26 4.45
CA GLY A 43 4.86 -17.16 5.89
C GLY A 43 4.24 -15.82 6.28
N PHE A 44 3.53 -15.16 5.36
CA PHE A 44 2.87 -13.88 5.67
C PHE A 44 1.75 -14.07 6.68
N THR A 45 1.72 -13.15 7.63
CA THR A 45 0.61 -12.88 8.53
C THR A 45 -0.14 -11.66 8.02
N PHE A 46 -1.46 -11.64 8.19
CA PHE A 46 -2.33 -10.60 7.65
C PHE A 46 -3.07 -9.88 8.77
N THR A 47 -3.12 -8.56 8.71
CA THR A 47 -3.87 -7.71 9.65
C THR A 47 -4.89 -6.89 8.88
N GLU A 48 -6.17 -6.98 9.25
CA GLU A 48 -7.24 -6.21 8.60
C GLU A 48 -7.03 -4.71 8.78
N ILE A 49 -7.22 -3.95 7.70
CA ILE A 49 -7.25 -2.48 7.74
C ILE A 49 -8.71 -2.07 7.97
N PRO A 50 -9.05 -1.48 9.12
CA PRO A 50 -10.43 -1.14 9.44
C PRO A 50 -11.06 -0.25 8.37
N LYS A 51 -12.28 -0.61 7.93
CA LYS A 51 -13.07 0.13 6.93
C LYS A 51 -12.46 0.18 5.52
N ALA A 52 -11.48 -0.67 5.20
CA ALA A 52 -10.84 -0.72 3.89
C ALA A 52 -11.39 -1.84 2.97
N GLY A 53 -12.66 -2.19 3.10
CA GLY A 53 -13.33 -3.13 2.18
C GLY A 53 -12.73 -4.54 2.14
N GLY A 54 -12.20 -5.03 3.27
CA GLY A 54 -11.53 -6.32 3.37
C GLY A 54 -10.02 -6.29 3.09
N SER A 55 -9.44 -5.12 2.81
CA SER A 55 -7.99 -4.99 2.63
C SER A 55 -7.24 -5.29 3.93
N THR A 56 -6.07 -5.89 3.78
CA THR A 56 -5.16 -6.28 4.86
C THR A 56 -3.78 -5.70 4.62
N THR A 57 -3.02 -5.45 5.68
CA THR A 57 -1.56 -5.43 5.57
C THR A 57 -1.01 -6.84 5.69
N PHE A 58 0.17 -7.09 5.12
CA PHE A 58 0.90 -8.33 5.32
C PHE A 58 2.31 -8.09 5.90
N ALA A 59 2.79 -9.04 6.70
CA ALA A 59 4.12 -9.02 7.30
C ALA A 59 4.64 -10.45 7.54
N THR A 60 5.96 -10.65 7.49
CA THR A 60 6.59 -11.90 7.96
C THR A 60 6.81 -11.88 9.47
N THR A 61 7.26 -10.74 10.00
CA THR A 61 7.43 -10.48 11.43
C THR A 61 7.36 -8.98 11.70
N GLY A 62 6.61 -8.56 12.71
CA GLY A 62 6.59 -7.17 13.16
C GLY A 62 5.85 -6.26 12.19
N ASP A 63 6.57 -5.32 11.59
CA ASP A 63 5.97 -4.21 10.85
C ASP A 63 5.41 -4.61 9.48
N PRO A 64 4.37 -3.91 8.99
CA PRO A 64 3.81 -4.14 7.67
C PRO A 64 4.81 -3.98 6.52
N LEU A 65 4.81 -4.93 5.59
CA LEU A 65 5.63 -4.93 4.38
C LEU A 65 4.87 -4.40 3.16
N GLY A 66 3.54 -4.47 3.18
CA GLY A 66 2.68 -4.06 2.08
C GLY A 66 1.20 -4.29 2.39
N GLY A 67 0.36 -4.03 1.38
CA GLY A 67 -1.07 -4.26 1.42
C GLY A 67 -1.52 -5.36 0.45
N LEU A 68 -2.62 -6.02 0.81
CA LEU A 68 -3.32 -6.98 -0.02
C LEU A 68 -4.82 -6.72 0.11
N GLY A 69 -5.48 -6.44 -0.99
CA GLY A 69 -6.91 -6.13 -1.02
C GLY A 69 -7.62 -6.75 -2.22
N PRO A 70 -8.96 -6.70 -2.25
CA PRO A 70 -9.71 -7.18 -3.39
C PRO A 70 -9.46 -6.27 -4.60
N ALA A 71 -9.39 -6.87 -5.78
CA ALA A 71 -9.36 -6.12 -7.03
C ALA A 71 -10.64 -5.26 -7.17
N LEU A 72 -10.45 -3.97 -7.43
CA LEU A 72 -11.53 -3.04 -7.68
C LEU A 72 -11.89 -3.04 -9.17
N ASN A 73 -13.19 -2.92 -9.47
CA ASN A 73 -13.67 -2.87 -10.86
C ASN A 73 -13.02 -1.71 -11.62
N GLY A 74 -12.41 -2.00 -12.77
CA GLY A 74 -11.73 -1.01 -13.61
C GLY A 74 -10.29 -0.69 -13.18
N SER A 75 -9.79 -1.25 -12.08
CA SER A 75 -8.39 -1.15 -11.68
C SER A 75 -7.57 -2.36 -12.17
N PRO A 76 -6.27 -2.18 -12.49
CA PRO A 76 -5.37 -3.29 -12.77
C PRO A 76 -5.30 -4.29 -11.59
N THR A 77 -5.25 -5.58 -11.90
CA THR A 77 -5.01 -6.64 -10.92
C THR A 77 -3.51 -6.91 -10.76
N GLY A 78 -3.13 -7.43 -9.59
CA GLY A 78 -1.75 -7.77 -9.26
C GLY A 78 -0.99 -6.69 -8.50
N TRP A 79 0.33 -6.81 -8.51
CA TRP A 79 1.25 -5.99 -7.73
C TRP A 79 1.44 -4.58 -8.31
N THR A 80 1.24 -3.58 -7.45
CA THR A 80 1.53 -2.16 -7.69
C THR A 80 2.63 -1.70 -6.74
N THR A 81 3.63 -0.99 -7.28
CA THR A 81 4.68 -0.36 -6.48
C THR A 81 4.37 1.13 -6.28
N CYS A 82 4.40 1.57 -5.03
CA CYS A 82 4.18 2.96 -4.65
C CYS A 82 5.51 3.63 -4.31
N PHE A 83 5.64 4.88 -4.74
CA PHE A 83 6.85 5.69 -4.55
C PHE A 83 6.58 6.84 -3.58
N ALA A 84 7.57 7.16 -2.75
CA ALA A 84 7.50 8.30 -1.86
C ALA A 84 7.44 9.61 -2.67
N VAL A 85 6.50 10.48 -2.32
CA VAL A 85 6.34 11.82 -2.89
C VAL A 85 6.21 12.84 -1.78
N THR A 86 6.62 14.08 -2.05
CA THR A 86 6.44 15.20 -1.11
C THR A 86 5.00 15.69 -1.08
N SER A 87 4.26 15.50 -2.18
CA SER A 87 2.86 15.86 -2.37
C SER A 87 2.24 14.91 -3.39
N ALA A 88 1.13 14.25 -3.04
CA ALA A 88 0.42 13.36 -3.95
C ALA A 88 -0.26 14.14 -5.09
N ASP A 89 -0.81 15.32 -4.78
CA ASP A 89 -1.47 16.19 -5.74
C ASP A 89 -0.49 16.70 -6.81
N ASP A 90 0.70 17.14 -6.40
CA ASP A 90 1.73 17.63 -7.33
C ASP A 90 2.25 16.49 -8.22
N ALA A 91 2.42 15.28 -7.64
CA ALA A 91 2.85 14.11 -8.39
C ALA A 91 1.80 13.67 -9.43
N ALA A 92 0.50 13.72 -9.08
CA ALA A 92 -0.60 13.43 -10.00
C ALA A 92 -0.68 14.47 -11.13
N ALA A 93 -0.55 15.76 -10.80
CA ALA A 93 -0.52 16.84 -11.78
C ALA A 93 0.67 16.71 -12.74
N TYR A 94 1.86 16.37 -12.23
CA TYR A 94 3.03 16.11 -13.07
C TYR A 94 2.82 14.91 -13.99
N ALA A 95 2.39 13.77 -13.44
CA ALA A 95 2.18 12.54 -14.22
C ALA A 95 1.16 12.76 -15.35
N THR A 96 0.07 13.48 -15.08
CA THR A 96 -0.93 13.83 -16.12
C THR A 96 -0.40 14.81 -17.14
N GLY A 97 0.42 15.79 -16.75
CA GLY A 97 1.11 16.70 -17.66
C GLY A 97 2.03 15.98 -18.66
N GLU A 98 2.64 14.87 -18.24
CA GLU A 98 3.51 14.02 -19.05
C GLU A 98 2.75 12.90 -19.81
N GLY A 99 1.41 12.98 -19.88
CA GLY A 99 0.57 12.04 -20.64
C GLY A 99 0.12 10.80 -19.87
N GLY A 100 0.36 10.74 -18.56
CA GLY A 100 -0.24 9.75 -17.66
C GLY A 100 -1.70 10.03 -17.34
N ALA A 101 -2.29 9.17 -16.51
CA ALA A 101 -3.68 9.30 -16.05
C ALA A 101 -3.79 9.04 -14.54
N VAL A 102 -4.71 9.75 -13.88
CA VAL A 102 -5.12 9.46 -12.50
C VAL A 102 -6.19 8.37 -12.55
N LEU A 103 -5.99 7.30 -11.80
CA LEU A 103 -6.97 6.23 -11.61
C LEU A 103 -7.84 6.57 -10.40
N VAL A 104 -9.15 6.33 -10.51
CA VAL A 104 -10.19 6.59 -9.48
C VAL A 104 -11.09 5.39 -9.29
#